data_AF-A0A1J4MKT1-F1
#
_entry.id   AF-A0A1J4MKT1-F1
#
_cell.length_a   1.000
_cell.length_b   1.000
_cell.length_c   1.000
_cell.angle_alpha   90.00
_cell.angle_beta   90.00
_cell.angle_gamma   90.00
#
_symmetry.space_group_name_H-M   'P 1'
#
loop_
_entity.id
_entity.type
_entity.pdbx_description
1 polymer ?
#
loop_
_entity_poly.entity_id
_entity_poly.type
_entity_poly.pdbx_seq_one_letter_code
_entity_poly.pdbx_strand_id
1 'polypeptide(L)'
;MGNQLAQLRAERVEDAAEVRQWAFSTFPGLEPNLETIFAYHSVDGTGLLDYTLIEKISRHLIMNFGYTDLLLRLTNIDGTLDSRYISEGLAMLNVNIRKPMALDDFKNYVVCWLDKLIEIQDSDVENLNTALQEKQEEQKTRIMNAVTQWRQRFKTIDDFHIFCEDVRDAKKMELDEVVADVYEMQEKLNEQQLRLLQRQREVEEIYASVQAEEAAIQEALSNTPSATQLMSEEIAKTFKQNVHGDVTQFAYSSDLTPFGAPVSAGASTAFKRNIAKPRKPTRVLGMC
;
A
#
# COMPACT_ATOMS: atom_id res chain seq x y z
N MET A 1 -5.13 -23.99 -54.16
CA MET A 1 -5.31 -25.00 -55.22
C MET A 1 -6.34 -26.07 -54.88
N GLY A 2 -6.51 -26.52 -53.62
CA GLY A 2 -7.54 -27.52 -53.26
C GLY A 2 -8.99 -27.13 -53.64
N ASN A 3 -9.38 -25.86 -53.48
CA ASN A 3 -10.74 -25.40 -53.82
C ASN A 3 -11.07 -25.47 -55.32
N GLN A 4 -10.08 -25.41 -56.23
CA GLN A 4 -10.34 -25.49 -57.67
C GLN A 4 -10.56 -26.93 -58.12
N LEU A 5 -9.87 -27.90 -57.53
CA LEU A 5 -10.05 -29.32 -57.86
C LEU A 5 -11.37 -29.87 -57.31
N ALA A 6 -11.76 -29.44 -56.10
CA ALA A 6 -13.06 -29.77 -55.51
C ALA A 6 -14.24 -29.13 -56.27
N GLN A 7 -14.11 -27.87 -56.72
CA GLN A 7 -15.12 -27.23 -57.59
C GLN A 7 -15.23 -27.91 -58.96
N LEU A 8 -14.10 -28.23 -59.60
CA LEU A 8 -14.05 -29.02 -60.85
C LEU A 8 -14.56 -30.46 -60.68
N ARG A 9 -14.77 -30.94 -59.45
CA ARG A 9 -15.37 -32.25 -59.14
C ARG A 9 -16.85 -32.15 -58.77
N ALA A 10 -17.27 -31.13 -58.05
CA ALA A 10 -18.68 -30.89 -57.74
C ALA A 10 -19.52 -30.65 -59.01
N GLU A 11 -18.88 -30.17 -60.08
CA GLU A 11 -19.47 -30.06 -61.42
C GLU A 11 -19.38 -31.36 -62.24
N ARG A 12 -18.80 -32.47 -61.72
CA ARG A 12 -18.59 -33.68 -62.52
C ARG A 12 -19.86 -34.44 -62.81
N VAL A 13 -20.04 -34.59 -64.11
CA VAL A 13 -21.08 -35.28 -64.83
C VAL A 13 -20.81 -36.78 -64.85
N GLU A 14 -21.89 -37.52 -65.03
CA GLU A 14 -22.05 -38.97 -65.22
C GLU A 14 -21.31 -39.54 -66.47
N ASP A 15 -20.32 -38.84 -67.04
CA ASP A 15 -19.66 -39.18 -68.31
C ASP A 15 -18.18 -39.55 -68.14
N ALA A 16 -17.84 -40.75 -68.62
CA ALA A 16 -16.50 -41.33 -68.69
C ALA A 16 -15.45 -40.44 -69.39
N ALA A 17 -15.85 -39.72 -70.45
CA ALA A 17 -14.93 -38.92 -71.25
C ALA A 17 -14.41 -37.69 -70.49
N GLU A 18 -15.26 -37.05 -69.70
CA GLU A 18 -14.91 -35.86 -68.93
C GLU A 18 -13.92 -36.19 -67.80
N VAL A 19 -14.12 -37.31 -67.11
CA VAL A 19 -13.23 -37.77 -66.03
C VAL A 19 -11.81 -38.03 -66.55
N ARG A 20 -11.71 -38.64 -67.73
CA ARG A 20 -10.42 -38.90 -68.38
C ARG A 20 -9.73 -37.61 -68.81
N GLN A 21 -10.45 -36.68 -69.44
CA GLN A 21 -9.92 -35.39 -69.87
C GLN A 21 -9.44 -34.55 -68.67
N TRP A 22 -10.21 -34.57 -67.58
CA TRP A 22 -9.83 -33.91 -66.34
C TRP A 22 -8.53 -34.48 -65.77
N ALA A 23 -8.38 -35.80 -65.70
CA ALA A 23 -7.19 -36.41 -65.12
C ALA A 23 -5.92 -36.03 -65.90
N PHE A 24 -5.95 -36.07 -67.23
CA PHE A 24 -4.79 -35.72 -68.05
C PHE A 24 -4.50 -34.22 -68.11
N SER A 25 -5.50 -33.36 -67.90
CA SER A 25 -5.27 -31.93 -67.73
C SER A 25 -4.69 -31.60 -66.35
N THR A 26 -5.08 -32.34 -65.31
CA THR A 26 -4.57 -32.17 -63.93
C THR A 26 -3.14 -32.70 -63.77
N PHE A 27 -2.78 -33.75 -64.51
CA PHE A 27 -1.45 -34.35 -64.48
C PHE A 27 -0.78 -34.28 -65.87
N PRO A 28 -0.21 -33.12 -66.27
CA PRO A 28 0.46 -32.96 -67.54
C PRO A 28 1.60 -33.99 -67.73
N GLY A 29 1.62 -34.66 -68.88
CA GLY A 29 2.62 -35.68 -69.19
C GLY A 29 2.31 -37.07 -68.64
N LEU A 30 1.22 -37.25 -67.87
CA LEU A 30 0.78 -38.57 -67.41
C LEU A 30 0.48 -39.50 -68.60
N GLU A 31 -0.32 -39.04 -69.55
CA GLU A 31 -0.73 -39.86 -70.69
C GLU A 31 0.45 -40.43 -71.51
N PRO A 32 1.40 -39.60 -72.01
CA PRO A 32 2.56 -40.13 -72.74
C PRO A 32 3.50 -40.98 -71.86
N ASN A 33 3.55 -40.73 -70.55
CA ASN A 33 4.30 -41.56 -69.61
C ASN A 33 3.66 -42.96 -69.49
N LEU A 34 2.33 -43.04 -69.35
CA LEU A 34 1.61 -44.30 -69.32
C LEU A 34 1.79 -45.10 -70.63
N GLU A 35 1.80 -44.42 -71.78
CA GLU A 35 2.10 -45.04 -73.08
C GLU A 35 3.51 -45.63 -73.11
N THR A 36 4.50 -44.89 -72.63
CA THR A 36 5.90 -45.33 -72.57
C THR A 36 6.07 -46.53 -71.64
N ILE A 37 5.49 -46.46 -70.45
CA ILE A 37 5.53 -47.54 -69.46
C ILE A 37 4.85 -48.79 -70.01
N PHE A 38 3.67 -48.65 -70.63
CA PHE A 38 2.95 -49.78 -71.22
C PHE A 38 3.77 -50.43 -72.33
N ALA A 39 4.34 -49.64 -73.24
CA ALA A 39 5.18 -50.14 -74.33
C ALA A 39 6.43 -50.88 -73.82
N TYR A 40 7.04 -50.40 -72.72
CA TYR A 40 8.19 -51.04 -72.10
C TYR A 40 7.86 -52.44 -71.52
N HIS A 41 6.64 -52.60 -70.99
CA HIS A 41 6.22 -53.85 -70.35
C HIS A 41 5.51 -54.83 -71.29
N SER A 42 4.98 -54.37 -72.43
CA SER A 42 4.31 -55.19 -73.45
C SER A 42 5.32 -55.84 -74.42
N VAL A 43 6.27 -56.62 -73.89
CA VAL A 43 7.41 -57.17 -74.66
C VAL A 43 7.01 -58.31 -75.61
N ASP A 44 5.91 -59.00 -75.31
CA ASP A 44 5.37 -60.13 -76.06
C ASP A 44 4.66 -59.72 -77.36
N GLY A 45 4.46 -58.42 -77.59
CA GLY A 45 3.80 -57.88 -78.78
C GLY A 45 2.29 -58.14 -78.83
N THR A 46 1.69 -58.66 -77.75
CA THR A 46 0.23 -58.91 -77.68
C THR A 46 -0.55 -57.63 -77.44
N GLY A 47 0.10 -56.59 -76.92
CA GLY A 47 -0.53 -55.31 -76.59
C GLY A 47 -1.45 -55.41 -75.36
N LEU A 48 -1.27 -56.44 -74.53
CA LEU A 48 -2.09 -56.71 -73.35
C LEU A 48 -1.21 -56.98 -72.14
N LEU A 49 -1.57 -56.40 -70.99
CA LEU A 49 -0.88 -56.64 -69.73
C LEU A 49 -1.82 -57.24 -68.69
N ASP A 50 -1.31 -58.20 -67.92
CA ASP A 50 -2.04 -58.81 -66.81
C ASP A 50 -2.23 -57.83 -65.64
N TYR A 51 -3.32 -58.01 -64.91
CA TYR A 51 -3.65 -57.19 -63.74
C TYR A 51 -2.52 -57.16 -62.69
N THR A 52 -1.83 -58.28 -62.48
CA THR A 52 -0.73 -58.36 -61.49
C THR A 52 0.44 -57.44 -61.82
N LEU A 53 0.67 -57.16 -63.10
CA LEU A 53 1.71 -56.23 -63.55
C LEU A 53 1.18 -54.79 -63.53
N ILE A 54 -0.04 -54.58 -64.03
CA ILE A 54 -0.70 -53.26 -63.99
C ILE A 54 -0.83 -52.74 -62.57
N GLU A 55 -1.24 -53.56 -61.61
CA GLU A 55 -1.34 -53.17 -60.20
C GLU A 55 0.00 -52.66 -59.67
N LYS A 56 1.10 -53.39 -59.93
CA LYS A 56 2.44 -53.01 -59.46
C LYS A 56 2.91 -51.71 -60.07
N ILE A 57 2.68 -51.54 -61.37
CA ILE A 57 3.01 -50.31 -62.11
C ILE A 57 2.20 -49.14 -61.54
N SER A 58 0.87 -49.28 -61.44
CA SER A 58 -0.01 -48.24 -60.93
C SER A 58 0.33 -47.86 -59.49
N ARG A 59 0.58 -48.84 -58.63
CA ARG A 59 1.01 -48.60 -57.24
C ARG A 59 2.31 -47.82 -57.18
N HIS A 60 3.30 -48.20 -57.98
CA HIS A 60 4.57 -47.47 -58.04
C HIS A 60 4.39 -46.04 -58.57
N LEU A 61 3.56 -45.85 -59.59
CA LEU A 61 3.24 -44.54 -60.15
C LEU A 61 2.54 -43.63 -59.13
N ILE A 62 1.58 -44.17 -58.37
CA ILE A 62 0.91 -43.44 -57.28
C ILE A 62 1.90 -43.03 -56.18
N MET A 63 2.83 -43.93 -55.81
CA MET A 63 3.90 -43.60 -54.85
C MET A 63 4.80 -42.48 -55.38
N ASN A 64 5.14 -42.48 -56.67
CA ASN A 64 5.95 -41.43 -57.30
C ASN A 64 5.24 -40.07 -57.33
N PHE A 65 3.90 -40.05 -57.31
CA PHE A 65 3.12 -38.82 -57.14
C PHE A 65 3.03 -38.33 -55.69
N GLY A 66 3.67 -39.02 -54.74
CA GLY A 66 3.71 -38.62 -53.34
C GLY A 66 2.48 -39.06 -52.53
N TYR A 67 1.62 -39.91 -53.08
CA TYR A 67 0.41 -40.39 -52.41
C TYR A 67 0.66 -41.63 -51.52
N THR A 68 1.88 -41.83 -51.04
CA THR A 68 2.27 -43.03 -50.26
C THR A 68 1.40 -43.25 -49.03
N ASP A 69 1.08 -42.20 -48.28
CA ASP A 69 0.28 -42.31 -47.05
C ASP A 69 -1.20 -42.66 -47.35
N LEU A 70 -1.76 -42.08 -48.41
CA LEU A 70 -3.11 -42.42 -48.86
C LEU A 70 -3.18 -43.83 -49.44
N LEU A 71 -2.13 -44.26 -50.14
CA LEU A 71 -2.03 -45.59 -50.72
C LEU A 71 -2.12 -46.68 -49.64
N LEU A 72 -1.49 -46.50 -48.48
CA LEU A 72 -1.57 -47.45 -47.36
C LEU A 72 -3.00 -47.67 -46.85
N ARG A 73 -3.89 -46.68 -46.99
CA ARG A 73 -5.33 -46.79 -46.61
C ARG A 73 -6.14 -47.56 -47.66
N LEU A 74 -5.61 -47.69 -48.87
CA LEU A 74 -6.29 -48.26 -50.04
C LEU A 74 -5.73 -49.62 -50.44
N THR A 75 -4.70 -50.11 -49.75
CA THR A 75 -4.17 -51.46 -49.92
C THR A 75 -4.94 -52.47 -49.06
N ASN A 76 -5.11 -53.68 -49.58
CA ASN A 76 -5.64 -54.80 -48.82
C ASN A 76 -4.60 -55.42 -47.87
N ILE A 77 -5.01 -56.48 -47.17
CA ILE A 77 -4.16 -57.22 -46.21
C ILE A 77 -2.91 -57.80 -46.91
N ASP A 78 -3.00 -58.12 -48.20
CA ASP A 78 -1.91 -58.66 -49.01
C ASP A 78 -0.97 -57.57 -49.56
N GLY A 79 -1.22 -56.29 -49.27
CA GLY A 79 -0.40 -55.16 -49.71
C GLY A 79 -0.60 -54.75 -51.17
N THR A 80 -1.67 -55.22 -51.81
CA THR A 80 -2.07 -54.83 -53.18
C THR A 80 -3.18 -53.80 -53.14
N LEU A 81 -3.28 -52.96 -54.17
CA LEU A 81 -4.37 -52.00 -54.32
C LEU A 81 -5.74 -52.68 -54.33
N ASP A 82 -6.62 -52.28 -53.41
CA ASP A 82 -7.94 -52.88 -53.27
C ASP A 82 -8.94 -52.24 -54.24
N SER A 83 -9.24 -52.95 -55.34
CA SER A 83 -10.12 -52.47 -56.41
C SER A 83 -11.56 -52.18 -55.95
N ARG A 84 -11.96 -52.60 -54.74
CA ARG A 84 -13.28 -52.26 -54.17
C ARG A 84 -13.48 -50.76 -54.00
N TYR A 85 -12.41 -49.99 -53.78
CA TYR A 85 -12.48 -48.54 -53.62
C TYR A 85 -12.76 -47.78 -54.91
N ILE A 86 -12.52 -48.41 -56.08
CA ILE A 86 -12.68 -47.80 -57.40
C ILE A 86 -13.68 -48.56 -58.27
N SER A 87 -14.46 -49.48 -57.72
CA SER A 87 -15.35 -50.36 -58.49
C SER A 87 -16.38 -49.61 -59.33
N GLU A 88 -16.88 -48.49 -58.82
CA GLU A 88 -17.81 -47.62 -59.53
C GLU A 88 -17.15 -46.93 -60.72
N GLY A 89 -15.97 -46.35 -60.54
CA GLY A 89 -15.19 -45.74 -61.63
C GLY A 89 -14.79 -46.77 -62.69
N LEU A 90 -14.42 -47.98 -62.29
CA LEU A 90 -14.13 -49.07 -63.22
C LEU A 90 -15.36 -49.45 -64.05
N ALA A 91 -16.56 -49.48 -63.45
CA ALA A 91 -17.80 -49.76 -64.17
C ALA A 91 -18.14 -48.63 -65.14
N MET A 92 -17.98 -47.37 -64.72
CA MET A 92 -18.23 -46.19 -65.55
C MET A 92 -17.29 -46.11 -66.77
N LEU A 93 -16.01 -46.42 -66.58
CA LEU A 93 -15.01 -46.44 -67.67
C LEU A 93 -14.93 -47.79 -68.41
N ASN A 94 -15.84 -48.73 -68.11
CA ASN A 94 -15.91 -50.07 -68.71
C ASN A 94 -14.58 -50.87 -68.63
N VAL A 95 -13.84 -50.73 -67.54
CA VAL A 95 -12.55 -51.40 -67.33
C VAL A 95 -12.77 -52.74 -66.62
N ASN A 96 -12.35 -53.84 -67.25
CA ASN A 96 -12.44 -55.18 -66.66
C ASN A 96 -11.07 -55.72 -66.21
N ILE A 97 -10.76 -55.52 -64.94
CA ILE A 97 -9.50 -55.96 -64.31
C ILE A 97 -9.31 -57.49 -64.24
N ARG A 98 -10.34 -58.30 -64.55
CA ARG A 98 -10.23 -59.77 -64.56
C ARG A 98 -9.66 -60.31 -65.87
N LYS A 99 -9.51 -59.46 -66.88
CA LYS A 99 -8.93 -59.80 -68.18
C LYS A 99 -7.61 -59.05 -68.36
N PRO A 100 -6.69 -59.55 -69.21
CA PRO A 100 -5.56 -58.76 -69.67
C PRO A 100 -6.06 -57.45 -70.29
N MET A 101 -5.44 -56.34 -69.93
CA MET A 101 -5.90 -54.99 -70.25
C MET A 101 -5.07 -54.41 -71.41
N ALA A 102 -5.74 -53.74 -72.34
CA ALA A 102 -5.09 -52.93 -73.36
C ALA A 102 -4.61 -51.60 -72.78
N LEU A 103 -3.83 -50.84 -73.56
CA LEU A 103 -3.33 -49.52 -73.16
C LEU A 103 -4.46 -48.57 -72.72
N ASP A 104 -5.59 -48.59 -73.41
CA ASP A 104 -6.71 -47.70 -73.08
C ASP A 104 -7.36 -48.06 -71.73
N ASP A 105 -7.55 -49.36 -71.47
CA ASP A 105 -8.05 -49.86 -70.18
C ASP A 105 -7.07 -49.54 -69.05
N PHE A 106 -5.76 -49.63 -69.30
CA PHE A 106 -4.73 -49.27 -68.33
C PHE A 106 -4.76 -47.77 -67.99
N LYS A 107 -4.90 -46.90 -69.00
CA LYS A 107 -5.08 -45.46 -68.80
C LYS A 107 -6.31 -45.19 -67.92
N ASN A 108 -7.45 -45.78 -68.27
CA ASN A 108 -8.69 -45.63 -67.51
C ASN A 108 -8.56 -46.17 -66.07
N TYR A 109 -7.87 -47.30 -65.87
CA TYR A 109 -7.58 -47.87 -64.55
C TYR A 109 -6.80 -46.90 -63.66
N VAL A 110 -5.75 -46.25 -64.20
CA VAL A 110 -4.97 -45.26 -63.45
C VAL A 110 -5.81 -44.01 -63.13
N VAL A 111 -6.63 -43.56 -64.08
CA VAL A 111 -7.55 -42.43 -63.88
C VAL A 111 -8.50 -42.68 -62.71
N CYS A 112 -9.09 -43.88 -62.61
CA CYS A 112 -9.96 -44.24 -61.48
C CYS A 112 -9.25 -44.13 -60.12
N TRP A 113 -7.99 -44.55 -60.06
CA TRP A 113 -7.20 -44.44 -58.82
C TRP A 113 -6.86 -43.00 -58.47
N LEU A 114 -6.46 -42.18 -59.45
CA LEU A 114 -6.16 -40.77 -59.23
C LEU A 114 -7.39 -40.01 -58.74
N ASP A 115 -8.55 -40.28 -59.34
CA ASP A 115 -9.81 -39.68 -58.91
C ASP A 115 -10.15 -40.03 -57.46
N LYS A 116 -9.97 -41.30 -57.08
CA LYS A 116 -10.23 -41.75 -55.71
C LYS A 116 -9.24 -41.18 -54.69
N LEU A 117 -7.97 -41.06 -55.06
CA LEU A 117 -6.95 -40.45 -54.21
C LEU A 117 -7.25 -38.97 -53.95
N ILE A 118 -7.62 -38.24 -54.99
CA ILE A 118 -8.01 -36.83 -54.87
C ILE A 118 -9.27 -36.67 -54.02
N GLU A 119 -10.24 -37.60 -54.14
CA GLU A 119 -11.44 -37.60 -53.27
C GLU A 119 -11.09 -37.62 -51.79
N ILE A 120 -10.21 -38.56 -51.44
CA ILE A 120 -9.83 -38.79 -50.05
C ILE A 120 -8.98 -37.62 -49.57
N GLN A 121 -8.08 -37.12 -50.41
CA GLN A 121 -7.28 -35.94 -50.10
C GLN A 121 -8.16 -34.72 -49.83
N ASP A 122 -9.14 -34.46 -50.68
CA ASP A 122 -10.04 -33.30 -50.53
C ASP A 122 -10.88 -33.43 -49.25
N SER A 123 -11.42 -34.63 -48.99
CA SER A 123 -12.15 -34.91 -47.75
C SER A 123 -11.28 -34.73 -46.50
N ASP A 124 -10.04 -35.22 -46.52
CA ASP A 124 -9.10 -35.04 -45.40
C ASP A 124 -8.76 -33.56 -45.18
N VAL A 125 -8.56 -32.80 -46.26
CA VAL A 125 -8.30 -31.35 -46.18
C VAL A 125 -9.50 -30.61 -45.59
N GLU A 126 -10.72 -30.97 -45.99
CA GLU A 126 -11.94 -30.38 -45.43
C GLU A 126 -12.09 -30.70 -43.94
N ASN A 127 -11.90 -31.96 -43.55
CA ASN A 127 -11.95 -32.39 -42.16
C ASN A 127 -10.90 -31.66 -41.30
N LEU A 128 -9.67 -31.52 -41.81
CA LEU A 128 -8.60 -30.80 -41.12
C LEU A 128 -8.90 -29.31 -40.98
N ASN A 129 -9.46 -28.67 -42.01
CA ASN A 129 -9.84 -27.26 -41.96
C ASN A 129 -10.96 -27.01 -40.94
N THR A 130 -11.97 -27.88 -40.91
CA THR A 130 -13.07 -27.79 -39.93
C THR A 130 -12.54 -27.95 -38.51
N ALA A 131 -11.72 -28.97 -38.26
CA ALA A 131 -11.11 -29.19 -36.94
C ALA A 131 -10.21 -28.02 -36.52
N LEU A 132 -9.49 -27.40 -37.46
CA LEU A 132 -8.66 -26.23 -37.19
C LEU A 132 -9.50 -25.00 -36.83
N GLN A 133 -10.60 -24.76 -37.53
CA GLN A 133 -11.54 -23.67 -37.22
C GLN A 133 -12.18 -23.83 -35.84
N GLU A 134 -12.61 -25.05 -35.49
CA GLU A 134 -13.14 -25.36 -34.17
C GLU A 134 -12.10 -25.07 -33.07
N LYS A 135 -10.84 -25.47 -33.29
CA LYS A 135 -9.75 -25.18 -32.33
C LYS A 135 -9.42 -23.69 -32.23
N GLN A 136 -9.52 -22.94 -33.32
CA GLN A 136 -9.34 -21.48 -33.29
C GLN A 136 -10.46 -20.80 -32.50
N GLU A 137 -11.72 -21.22 -32.65
CA GLU A 137 -12.84 -20.65 -31.89
C GLU A 137 -12.76 -21.05 -30.40
N GLU A 138 -12.36 -22.29 -30.08
CA GLU A 138 -12.03 -22.71 -28.72
C GLU A 138 -10.92 -21.83 -28.10
N GLN A 139 -9.87 -21.52 -28.86
CA GLN A 139 -8.79 -20.66 -28.36
C GLN A 139 -9.26 -19.21 -28.16
N LYS A 140 -10.03 -18.67 -29.10
CA LYS A 140 -10.59 -17.32 -29.03
C LYS A 140 -11.50 -17.16 -27.81
N THR A 141 -12.40 -18.12 -27.58
CA THR A 141 -13.28 -18.10 -26.40
C THR A 141 -12.49 -18.19 -25.09
N ARG A 142 -11.44 -19.04 -25.02
CA ARG A 142 -10.53 -19.09 -23.87
C ARG A 142 -9.82 -17.76 -23.63
N ILE A 143 -9.32 -17.11 -24.69
CA ILE A 143 -8.67 -15.80 -24.58
C ILE A 143 -9.67 -14.73 -24.13
N MET A 144 -10.88 -14.68 -24.69
CA MET A 144 -11.91 -13.72 -24.27
C MET A 144 -12.30 -13.90 -22.80
N ASN A 145 -12.42 -15.15 -22.34
CA ASN A 145 -12.69 -15.46 -20.93
C ASN A 145 -11.53 -15.01 -20.03
N ALA A 146 -10.28 -15.28 -20.43
CA ALA A 146 -9.10 -14.85 -19.70
C ALA A 146 -8.99 -13.32 -19.63
N VAL A 147 -9.26 -12.60 -20.72
CA VAL A 147 -9.29 -11.13 -20.77
C VAL A 147 -10.40 -10.59 -19.88
N THR A 148 -11.57 -11.21 -19.87
CA THR A 148 -12.69 -10.80 -19.01
C THR A 148 -12.36 -10.97 -17.54
N GLN A 149 -11.78 -12.11 -17.17
CA GLN A 149 -11.30 -12.36 -15.80
C GLN A 149 -10.20 -11.38 -15.40
N TRP A 150 -9.25 -11.10 -16.30
CA TRP A 150 -8.20 -10.11 -16.06
C TRP A 150 -8.80 -8.71 -15.83
N ARG A 151 -9.74 -8.26 -16.67
CA ARG A 151 -10.44 -6.98 -16.49
C ARG A 151 -11.19 -6.91 -15.17
N GLN A 152 -11.86 -7.99 -14.76
CA GLN A 152 -12.55 -8.05 -13.46
C GLN A 152 -11.56 -7.91 -12.30
N ARG A 153 -10.45 -8.65 -12.34
CA ARG A 153 -9.37 -8.53 -11.33
C ARG A 153 -8.76 -7.13 -11.31
N PHE A 154 -8.54 -6.54 -12.47
CA PHE A 154 -7.97 -5.21 -12.57
C PHE A 154 -8.92 -4.16 -11.98
N LYS A 155 -10.22 -4.23 -12.29
CA LYS A 155 -11.24 -3.38 -11.68
C LYS A 155 -11.26 -3.51 -10.15
N THR A 156 -11.17 -4.73 -9.61
CA THR A 156 -11.10 -4.91 -8.15
C THR A 156 -9.84 -4.31 -7.52
N ILE A 157 -8.73 -4.27 -8.25
CA ILE A 157 -7.49 -3.63 -7.79
C ILE A 157 -7.62 -2.11 -7.84
N ASP A 158 -8.18 -1.56 -8.92
CA ASP A 158 -8.45 -0.12 -9.03
C ASP A 158 -9.43 0.34 -7.94
N ASP A 159 -10.52 -0.40 -7.72
CA ASP A 159 -11.49 -0.14 -6.66
C ASP A 159 -10.81 -0.20 -5.26
N PHE A 160 -9.86 -1.12 -5.06
CA PHE A 160 -9.08 -1.21 -3.82
C PHE A 160 -8.10 -0.05 -3.64
N HIS A 161 -7.47 0.43 -4.72
CA HIS A 161 -6.60 1.59 -4.68
C HIS A 161 -7.36 2.86 -4.31
N ILE A 162 -8.53 3.09 -4.93
CA ILE A 162 -9.42 4.20 -4.59
C ILE A 162 -9.80 4.15 -3.10
N PHE A 163 -10.22 2.98 -2.60
CA PHE A 163 -10.52 2.80 -1.18
C PHE A 163 -9.33 3.14 -0.25
N CYS A 164 -8.11 2.74 -0.62
CA CYS A 164 -6.92 3.07 0.17
C CYS A 164 -6.58 4.57 0.15
N GLU A 165 -6.83 5.26 -0.96
CA GLU A 165 -6.68 6.72 -1.06
C GLU A 165 -7.72 7.42 -0.18
N ASP A 166 -8.98 7.03 -0.24
CA ASP A 166 -10.05 7.59 0.60
C ASP A 166 -9.74 7.44 2.10
N VAL A 167 -9.27 6.26 2.53
CA VAL A 167 -8.87 6.02 3.93
C VAL A 167 -7.66 6.87 4.34
N ARG A 168 -6.70 7.06 3.43
CA ARG A 168 -5.53 7.92 3.69
C ARG A 168 -5.95 9.37 3.87
N ASP A 169 -6.83 9.86 3.02
CA ASP A 169 -7.30 11.25 3.06
C ASP A 169 -8.12 11.50 4.33
N ALA A 170 -9.00 10.56 4.73
CA ALA A 170 -9.72 10.64 6.00
C ALA A 170 -8.78 10.70 7.21
N LYS A 171 -7.73 9.85 7.25
CA LYS A 171 -6.75 9.85 8.35
C LYS A 171 -5.88 11.11 8.36
N LYS A 172 -5.60 11.69 7.19
CA LYS A 172 -4.90 12.96 7.09
C LYS A 172 -5.76 14.10 7.65
N MET A 173 -7.05 14.13 7.33
CA MET A 173 -7.97 15.12 7.90
C MET A 173 -8.06 15.02 9.43
N GLU A 174 -8.20 13.80 9.98
CA GLU A 174 -8.18 13.58 11.44
C GLU A 174 -6.87 14.08 12.06
N LEU A 175 -5.73 13.81 11.41
CA LEU A 175 -4.43 14.27 11.89
C LEU A 175 -4.31 15.80 11.86
N ASP A 176 -4.77 16.43 10.78
CA ASP A 176 -4.75 17.88 10.61
C ASP A 176 -5.62 18.57 11.68
N GLU A 177 -6.76 17.98 12.06
CA GLU A 177 -7.61 18.45 13.15
C GLU A 177 -6.90 18.37 14.52
N VAL A 178 -6.30 17.22 14.84
CA VAL A 178 -5.54 17.04 16.10
C VAL A 178 -4.34 18.00 16.16
N VAL A 179 -3.66 18.20 15.03
CA VAL A 179 -2.54 19.15 14.94
C VAL A 179 -3.02 20.58 15.18
N ALA A 180 -4.17 20.98 14.62
CA ALA A 180 -4.77 22.28 14.86
C ALA A 180 -5.11 22.49 16.35
N ASP A 181 -5.71 21.48 17.00
CA ASP A 181 -6.02 21.52 18.44
C ASP A 181 -4.76 21.69 19.30
N VAL A 182 -3.68 20.97 18.95
CA VAL A 182 -2.40 21.08 19.66
C VAL A 182 -1.81 22.49 19.48
N TYR A 183 -1.87 23.07 18.28
CA TYR A 183 -1.42 24.44 18.06
C TYR A 183 -2.26 25.45 18.85
N GLU A 184 -3.59 25.30 18.90
CA GLU A 184 -4.47 26.16 19.70
C GLU A 184 -4.17 26.04 21.20
N MET A 185 -3.96 24.82 21.70
CA MET A 185 -3.54 24.60 23.09
C MET A 185 -2.18 25.23 23.39
N GLN A 186 -1.22 25.10 22.48
CA GLN A 186 0.11 25.69 22.63
C GLN A 186 0.04 27.22 22.66
N GLU A 187 -0.80 27.82 21.81
CA GLU A 187 -1.03 29.27 21.79
C GLU A 187 -1.63 29.74 23.13
N LYS A 188 -2.69 29.07 23.61
CA LYS A 188 -3.28 29.36 24.94
C LYS A 188 -2.26 29.23 26.07
N LEU A 189 -1.39 28.21 26.03
CA LEU A 189 -0.34 28.04 27.02
C LEU A 189 0.69 29.18 26.98
N ASN A 190 1.12 29.58 25.78
CA ASN A 190 2.04 30.70 25.59
C ASN A 190 1.44 32.02 26.10
N GLU A 191 0.15 32.26 25.84
CA GLU A 191 -0.58 33.43 26.38
C GLU A 191 -0.60 33.42 27.91
N GLN A 192 -0.87 32.27 28.53
CA GLN A 192 -0.85 32.14 29.99
C GLN A 192 0.53 32.41 30.57
N GLN A 193 1.59 31.88 29.96
CA GLN A 193 2.97 32.14 30.36
C GLN A 193 3.32 33.62 30.27
N LEU A 194 2.90 34.30 29.19
CA LEU A 194 3.12 35.74 29.03
C LEU A 194 2.43 36.54 30.14
N ARG A 195 1.19 36.18 30.49
CA ARG A 195 0.46 36.82 31.61
C ARG A 195 1.15 36.60 32.95
N LEU A 196 1.69 35.41 33.20
CA LEU A 196 2.45 35.14 34.43
C LEU A 196 3.74 35.95 34.49
N LEU A 197 4.47 36.09 33.38
CA LEU A 197 5.67 36.93 33.30
C LEU A 197 5.36 38.42 33.55
N GLN A 198 4.23 38.92 33.03
CA GLN A 198 3.78 40.29 33.31
C GLN A 198 3.51 40.50 34.80
N ARG A 199 2.78 39.56 35.44
CA ARG A 199 2.53 39.60 36.89
C ARG A 199 3.83 39.52 37.71
N GLN A 200 4.80 38.71 37.28
CA GLN A 200 6.11 38.65 37.94
C GLN A 200 6.80 40.00 37.90
N ARG A 201 6.80 40.70 36.76
CA ARG A 201 7.38 42.05 36.67
C ARG A 201 6.66 43.04 37.58
N GLU A 202 5.33 43.02 37.62
CA GLU A 202 4.55 43.90 38.51
C GLU A 202 4.92 43.65 39.99
N VAL A 203 5.06 42.38 40.38
CA VAL A 203 5.49 42.02 41.74
C VAL A 203 6.91 42.49 42.02
N GLU A 204 7.85 42.30 41.08
CA GLU A 204 9.23 42.80 41.20
C GLU A 204 9.28 44.33 41.34
N GLU A 205 8.47 45.08 40.59
CA GLU A 205 8.36 46.54 40.71
C GLU A 205 7.86 46.95 42.10
N ILE A 206 6.85 46.27 42.65
CA ILE A 206 6.35 46.52 44.01
C ILE A 206 7.41 46.19 45.06
N TYR A 207 8.12 45.06 44.93
CA TYR A 207 9.21 44.73 45.84
C TYR A 207 10.33 45.76 45.80
N ALA A 208 10.69 46.28 44.61
CA ALA A 208 11.67 47.34 44.47
C ALA A 208 11.22 48.65 45.14
N SER A 209 9.93 49.02 45.03
CA SER A 209 9.42 50.20 45.73
C SER A 209 9.41 50.04 47.25
N VAL A 210 9.04 48.86 47.75
CA VAL A 210 9.08 48.56 49.20
C VAL A 210 10.52 48.62 49.72
N GLN A 211 11.50 48.05 49.02
CA GLN A 211 12.90 48.15 49.41
C GLN A 211 13.41 49.60 49.43
N ALA A 212 12.96 50.44 48.50
CA ALA A 212 13.30 51.86 48.49
C ALA A 212 12.69 52.61 49.70
N GLU A 213 11.44 52.31 50.08
CA GLU A 213 10.81 52.86 51.28
C GLU A 213 11.49 52.39 52.56
N GLU A 214 11.82 51.10 52.68
CA GLU A 214 12.56 50.56 53.82
C GLU A 214 13.94 51.22 53.98
N ALA A 215 14.66 51.43 52.88
CA ALA A 215 15.94 52.14 52.89
C ALA A 215 15.78 53.60 53.35
N ALA A 216 14.73 54.29 52.89
CA ALA A 216 14.44 55.67 53.32
C ALA A 216 14.07 55.76 54.82
N ILE A 217 13.34 54.77 55.34
CA ILE A 217 13.01 54.68 56.77
C ILE A 217 14.27 54.41 57.60
N GLN A 218 15.17 53.54 57.15
CA GLN A 218 16.45 53.30 57.82
C GLN A 218 17.33 54.56 57.85
N GLU A 219 17.40 55.31 56.76
CA GLU A 219 18.11 56.58 56.70
C GLU A 219 17.50 57.60 57.69
N ALA A 220 16.17 57.72 57.74
CA ALA A 220 15.48 58.61 58.66
C ALA A 220 15.72 58.24 60.14
N LEU A 221 15.74 56.95 60.48
CA LEU A 221 16.05 56.47 61.83
C LEU A 221 17.50 56.77 62.22
N SER A 222 18.45 56.67 61.28
CA SER A 222 19.87 56.96 61.54
C SER A 222 20.14 58.44 61.87
N ASN A 223 19.25 59.34 61.46
CA ASN A 223 19.37 60.79 61.64
C ASN A 223 18.64 61.34 62.90
N THR A 224 18.10 60.49 63.77
CA THR A 224 17.43 60.93 65.01
C THR A 224 18.43 61.08 66.18
N PRO A 225 18.38 62.17 66.97
CA PRO A 225 19.31 62.40 68.08
C PRO A 225 19.09 61.39 69.21
N SER A 226 20.17 60.76 69.67
CA SER A 226 20.13 59.71 70.69
C SER A 226 19.57 60.23 72.03
N ALA A 227 18.82 59.40 72.75
CA ALA A 227 18.18 59.73 74.03
C ALA A 227 19.14 60.30 75.10
N THR A 228 20.45 60.00 75.01
CA THR A 228 21.48 60.58 75.88
C THR A 228 21.76 62.06 75.60
N GLN A 229 21.56 62.52 74.36
CA GLN A 229 21.75 63.93 73.97
C GLN A 229 20.62 64.79 74.55
N LEU A 230 19.36 64.34 74.46
CA LEU A 230 18.20 65.03 75.01
C LEU A 230 18.27 65.18 76.55
N MET A 231 18.71 64.13 77.27
CA MET A 231 18.85 64.15 78.73
C MET A 231 19.90 65.16 79.23
N SER A 232 20.99 65.36 78.47
CA SER A 232 22.07 66.27 78.85
C SER A 232 21.69 67.75 78.72
N GLU A 233 20.87 68.11 77.75
CA GLU A 233 20.39 69.49 77.55
C GLU A 233 19.38 69.92 78.62
N GLU A 234 18.57 68.98 79.12
CA GLU A 234 17.53 69.26 80.11
C GLU A 234 18.11 69.42 81.54
N ILE A 235 19.16 68.67 81.87
CA ILE A 235 19.96 68.86 83.09
C ILE A 235 20.69 70.22 83.06
N ALA A 236 21.19 70.65 81.90
CA ALA A 236 21.87 71.94 81.76
C ALA A 236 20.92 73.15 81.92
N LYS A 237 19.64 73.02 81.53
CA LYS A 237 18.61 74.07 81.73
C LYS A 237 18.19 74.21 83.19
N THR A 238 18.01 73.11 83.90
CA THR A 238 17.58 73.12 85.31
C THR A 238 18.67 73.62 86.27
N PHE A 239 19.96 73.41 85.93
CA PHE A 239 21.08 73.96 86.70
C PHE A 239 21.13 75.51 86.66
N LYS A 240 20.83 76.13 85.51
CA LYS A 240 20.91 77.60 85.36
C LYS A 240 19.81 78.37 86.11
N GLN A 241 18.67 77.73 86.42
CA GLN A 241 17.57 78.40 87.13
C GLN A 241 17.74 78.44 88.66
N ASN A 242 18.61 77.60 89.25
CA ASN A 242 18.74 77.46 90.71
C ASN A 242 19.87 78.32 91.34
N VAL A 243 20.59 79.14 90.57
CA VAL A 243 21.76 79.93 91.05
C VAL A 243 21.34 81.31 91.63
N HIS A 244 20.07 81.53 91.99
CA HIS A 244 19.59 82.85 92.47
C HIS A 244 18.88 82.86 93.85
N GLY A 245 18.99 81.79 94.64
CA GLY A 245 18.51 81.79 96.02
C GLY A 245 19.39 80.90 96.89
N ASP A 246 19.93 81.46 97.97
CA ASP A 246 20.85 80.84 98.93
C ASP A 246 20.16 79.67 99.67
N VAL A 247 20.06 78.52 98.99
CA VAL A 247 19.39 77.29 99.45
C VAL A 247 20.41 76.16 99.49
N THR A 248 20.75 75.70 100.68
CA THR A 248 21.75 74.66 100.94
C THR A 248 21.19 73.23 100.91
N GLN A 249 20.02 73.01 100.30
CA GLN A 249 19.44 71.69 100.08
C GLN A 249 18.69 71.62 98.75
N PHE A 250 19.18 70.79 97.83
CA PHE A 250 18.53 70.51 96.54
C PHE A 250 17.47 69.43 96.72
N ALA A 251 16.20 69.81 96.62
CA ALA A 251 15.09 68.87 96.49
C ALA A 251 14.71 68.77 95.00
N TYR A 252 14.87 67.60 94.41
CA TYR A 252 14.40 67.31 93.05
C TYR A 252 12.94 66.85 93.09
N SER A 253 12.14 67.28 92.10
CA SER A 253 10.73 66.89 92.01
C SER A 253 10.60 65.37 91.91
N SER A 254 9.61 64.81 92.62
CA SER A 254 9.32 63.37 92.67
C SER A 254 9.06 62.74 91.30
N ASP A 255 8.65 63.57 90.33
CA ASP A 255 8.28 63.14 88.97
C ASP A 255 9.48 62.74 88.12
N LEU A 256 10.70 63.06 88.56
CA LEU A 256 11.96 62.75 87.89
C LEU A 256 12.65 61.48 88.44
N THR A 257 12.01 60.75 89.36
CA THR A 257 12.52 59.47 89.87
C THR A 257 11.49 58.36 89.66
N PRO A 258 11.85 57.23 89.02
CA PRO A 258 10.89 56.22 88.55
C PRO A 258 10.13 55.45 89.65
N PHE A 259 10.38 55.74 90.94
CA PHE A 259 9.77 55.01 92.07
C PHE A 259 9.29 55.89 93.25
N GLY A 260 9.19 57.22 93.09
CA GLY A 260 8.40 58.07 94.00
C GLY A 260 8.82 58.12 95.49
N ALA A 261 10.07 57.83 95.84
CA ALA A 261 10.59 57.92 97.21
C ALA A 261 11.63 59.04 97.36
N PRO A 262 11.62 59.83 98.46
CA PRO A 262 12.63 60.86 98.69
C PRO A 262 13.99 60.22 98.98
N VAL A 263 14.95 60.39 98.06
CA VAL A 263 16.34 59.96 98.25
C VAL A 263 17.10 61.07 98.98
N SER A 264 17.23 60.97 100.31
CA SER A 264 18.18 61.81 101.05
C SER A 264 19.58 61.20 100.98
N ALA A 265 20.51 61.91 100.36
CA ALA A 265 21.93 61.63 100.52
C ALA A 265 22.31 62.04 101.96
N GLY A 266 22.33 61.08 102.88
CA GLY A 266 23.04 61.16 104.16
C GLY A 266 22.79 62.41 105.01
N ALA A 267 21.65 62.45 105.72
CA ALA A 267 21.52 63.23 106.95
C ALA A 267 20.87 62.36 108.03
N SER A 268 21.71 61.70 108.84
CA SER A 268 21.29 60.98 110.04
C SER A 268 21.25 61.92 111.25
N THR A 269 20.07 62.21 111.79
CA THR A 269 19.62 61.70 113.10
C THR A 269 18.36 62.46 113.55
N ALA A 270 17.33 61.67 113.88
CA ALA A 270 15.97 62.11 114.10
C ALA A 270 15.64 62.30 115.59
N PHE A 271 14.88 63.35 115.92
CA PHE A 271 14.30 63.58 117.24
C PHE A 271 13.16 62.58 117.51
N LYS A 272 13.23 61.82 118.62
CA LYS A 272 12.16 60.94 119.12
C LYS A 272 11.43 61.57 120.32
N ARG A 273 10.12 61.75 120.22
CA ARG A 273 9.12 61.72 121.32
C ARG A 273 8.43 60.35 121.23
N ASN A 274 8.00 59.59 122.25
CA ASN A 274 7.64 59.78 123.65
C ASN A 274 7.60 58.38 124.32
N ILE A 275 7.46 58.33 125.65
CA ILE A 275 6.40 57.62 126.44
C ILE A 275 6.87 57.38 127.89
N ALA A 276 6.00 57.69 128.86
CA ALA A 276 6.25 57.59 130.31
C ALA A 276 6.16 56.15 130.86
N LYS A 277 6.96 55.84 131.90
CA LYS A 277 6.99 54.53 132.59
C LYS A 277 6.03 54.49 133.81
N PRO A 278 5.47 53.31 134.15
CA PRO A 278 4.49 53.14 135.23
C PRO A 278 5.11 53.10 136.63
N ARG A 279 4.33 53.55 137.63
CA ARG A 279 4.65 53.49 139.08
C ARG A 279 4.52 52.06 139.62
N LYS A 280 5.36 51.72 140.60
CA LYS A 280 5.20 50.55 141.50
C LYS A 280 5.21 50.99 142.98
N PRO A 281 4.61 50.19 143.88
CA PRO A 281 3.91 50.70 145.05
C PRO A 281 4.73 50.63 146.36
N THR A 282 4.12 51.32 147.32
CA THR A 282 4.42 51.61 148.72
C THR A 282 5.00 50.47 149.57
N ARG A 283 5.87 50.86 150.52
CA ARG A 283 6.00 50.20 151.82
C ARG A 283 5.72 51.22 152.92
N VAL A 284 4.82 50.84 153.82
CA VAL A 284 4.38 51.55 155.03
C VAL A 284 5.26 51.13 156.21
N LEU A 285 5.30 51.98 157.23
CA LEU A 285 5.69 51.82 158.65
C LEU A 285 6.80 52.83 159.00
N GLY A 286 6.67 53.72 159.98
CA GLY A 286 5.74 53.77 161.10
C GLY A 286 6.55 54.13 162.35
N MET A 287 6.34 55.36 162.81
CA MET A 287 6.42 55.89 164.19
C MET A 287 7.45 55.34 165.19
N CYS A 288 8.30 56.23 165.69
CA CYS A 288 8.21 56.82 167.03
C CYS A 288 8.66 58.28 166.94
#